data_AF-A0A7G8HIW1-F1
#
_entry.id   AF-A0A7G8HIW1-F1
#
_cell.length_a   1.000
_cell.length_b   1.000
_cell.length_c   1.000
_cell.angle_alpha   90.00
_cell.angle_beta   90.00
_cell.angle_gamma   90.00
#
_symmetry.space_group_name_H-M   'P 1'
#
loop_
_entity.id
_entity.type
_entity.pdbx_description
1 polymer ?
#
loop_
_entity_poly.entity_id
_entity_poly.type
_entity_poly.pdbx_seq_one_letter_code
_entity_poly.pdbx_strand_id
1 'polypeptide(L)'
;MDNFDPAPVFALSLFPYLFFLYKLGSNGWFNRLARVGFQLTLLFVGVTIVAAVVALVRFDAELVAIDPLHGGAEAFLTFSNALIVAGLLRVDVPKR
;
A
#
# COMPACT_ATOMS: atom_id res chain seq x y z
N MET A 1 3.15 26.26 -18.42
CA MET A 1 3.39 25.53 -17.16
C MET A 1 3.53 24.08 -17.56
N ASP A 2 4.72 23.50 -17.46
CA ASP A 2 4.94 22.11 -17.85
C ASP A 2 4.04 21.20 -17.02
N ASN A 3 3.16 20.46 -17.69
CA ASN A 3 2.23 19.54 -17.06
C ASN A 3 3.02 18.28 -16.66
N PHE A 4 3.54 18.28 -15.43
CA PHE A 4 4.29 17.16 -14.89
C PHE A 4 3.35 15.98 -14.60
N ASP A 5 3.53 14.87 -15.31
CA ASP A 5 2.82 13.61 -15.03
C ASP A 5 3.53 12.85 -13.89
N PRO A 6 2.86 12.58 -12.76
CA PRO A 6 3.45 11.85 -11.64
C PRO A 6 3.55 10.34 -11.87
N ALA A 7 2.84 9.76 -12.84
CA ALA A 7 2.75 8.31 -13.02
C ALA A 7 4.12 7.62 -13.25
N PRO A 8 5.04 8.17 -14.07
CA PRO A 8 6.37 7.59 -14.26
C PRO A 8 7.20 7.55 -12.95
N VAL A 9 7.11 8.60 -12.13
CA VAL A 9 7.83 8.66 -10.84
C VAL A 9 7.25 7.65 -9.86
N PHE A 10 5.93 7.48 -9.82
CA PHE A 10 5.28 6.45 -9.02
C PHE A 10 5.74 5.05 -9.43
N ALA A 11 5.72 4.74 -10.72
CA ALA A 11 6.17 3.44 -11.22
C ALA A 11 7.64 3.16 -10.87
N LEU A 12 8.51 4.16 -11.01
CA LEU A 12 9.92 4.07 -10.62
C LEU A 12 10.09 3.87 -9.09
N SER A 13 9.20 4.43 -8.27
CA SER A 13 9.24 4.29 -6.80
C SER A 13 8.96 2.86 -6.31
N LEU A 14 8.34 2.00 -7.14
CA LEU A 14 8.11 0.60 -6.78
C LEU A 14 9.42 -0.18 -6.62
N PHE A 15 10.46 0.18 -7.39
CA PHE A 15 11.75 -0.50 -7.30
C PHE A 15 12.43 -0.37 -5.92
N PRO A 16 12.68 0.85 -5.39
CA PRO A 16 13.25 1.00 -4.04
C PRO A 16 12.32 0.44 -2.96
N TYR A 17 11.00 0.47 -3.17
CA TYR A 17 10.03 -0.11 -2.25
C TYR A 17 10.12 -1.64 -2.16
N LEU A 18 10.26 -2.33 -3.30
CA LEU A 18 10.48 -3.79 -3.33
C LEU A 18 11.81 -4.17 -2.68
N PHE A 19 12.86 -3.39 -2.92
CA PHE A 19 14.15 -3.58 -2.25
C PHE A 19 14.03 -3.42 -0.73
N PHE A 20 13.31 -2.40 -0.26
CA PHE A 20 12.99 -2.21 1.15
C PHE A 20 12.27 -3.43 1.74
N LEU A 21 11.22 -3.93 1.09
CA LEU A 21 10.49 -5.11 1.53
C LEU A 21 11.37 -6.37 1.61
N TYR A 22 12.24 -6.56 0.62
CA TYR A 22 13.19 -7.68 0.61
C TYR A 22 14.15 -7.62 1.80
N LYS A 23 14.74 -6.46 2.07
CA LYS A 23 15.62 -6.25 3.23
C LYS A 23 14.88 -6.39 4.56
N LEU A 24 13.65 -5.88 4.63
CA LEU A 24 12.77 -6.05 5.77
C LEU A 24 12.50 -7.53 6.06
N GLY A 25 12.38 -8.33 4.99
CA GLY A 25 12.27 -9.79 4.92
C GLY A 25 13.47 -10.55 5.50
N SER A 26 14.66 -10.16 5.04
CA SER A 26 15.92 -10.86 5.29
C SER A 26 16.39 -10.76 6.75
N ASN A 27 16.02 -9.71 7.48
CA ASN A 27 16.66 -9.39 8.75
C ASN A 27 16.15 -10.18 9.97
N GLY A 28 15.16 -11.09 9.84
CA GLY A 28 14.71 -12.06 10.87
C GLY A 28 14.15 -11.53 12.21
N TRP A 29 14.66 -10.40 12.69
CA TRP A 29 14.41 -9.73 13.96
C TRP A 29 13.34 -8.64 13.86
N PHE A 30 12.96 -8.25 12.63
CA PHE A 30 11.99 -7.18 12.41
C PHE A 30 10.54 -7.65 12.64
N ASN A 31 9.68 -6.79 13.19
CA ASN A 31 8.32 -7.14 13.57
C ASN A 31 7.51 -7.69 12.38
N ARG A 32 7.06 -8.94 12.52
CA ARG A 32 6.26 -9.65 11.51
C ARG A 32 4.99 -8.89 11.14
N LEU A 33 4.36 -8.20 12.09
CA LEU A 33 3.13 -7.46 11.88
C LEU A 33 3.35 -6.23 11.00
N ALA A 34 4.44 -5.49 11.23
CA ALA A 34 4.81 -4.36 10.39
C ALA A 34 5.17 -4.81 8.98
N ARG A 35 5.92 -5.93 8.84
CA ARG A 35 6.22 -6.53 7.53
C ARG A 35 4.96 -6.87 6.74
N VAL A 36 3.98 -7.51 7.40
CA VAL A 36 2.68 -7.82 6.77
C VAL A 36 1.97 -6.54 6.36
N GLY A 37 1.95 -5.52 7.22
CA GLY A 37 1.36 -4.22 6.88
C GLY A 37 1.97 -3.61 5.60
N PHE A 38 3.30 -3.58 5.48
CA PHE A 38 3.95 -3.13 4.25
C PHE A 38 3.60 -4.02 3.05
N GLN A 39 3.64 -5.35 3.18
CA GLN A 39 3.24 -6.24 2.09
C GLN A 39 1.79 -6.01 1.63
N LEU A 40 0.88 -5.71 2.55
CA LEU A 40 -0.50 -5.34 2.21
C LEU A 40 -0.54 -3.99 1.48
N THR A 41 0.27 -2.99 1.83
CA THR A 41 0.33 -1.75 1.03
C THR A 41 0.81 -1.98 -0.41
N LEU A 42 1.69 -2.96 -0.66
CA LEU A 42 2.02 -3.37 -2.03
C LEU A 42 0.85 -4.05 -2.74
N LEU A 43 0.16 -4.95 -2.02
CA LEU A 43 -1.03 -5.63 -2.53
C LEU A 43 -2.14 -4.61 -2.87
N PHE A 44 -2.31 -3.58 -2.04
CA PHE A 44 -3.22 -2.47 -2.25
C PHE A 44 -2.97 -1.78 -3.59
N VAL A 45 -1.72 -1.51 -3.95
CA VAL A 45 -1.37 -0.91 -5.25
C VAL A 45 -1.83 -1.82 -6.39
N GLY A 46 -1.54 -3.13 -6.32
CA GLY A 46 -1.96 -4.08 -7.35
C GLY A 46 -3.48 -4.17 -7.49
N VAL A 47 -4.19 -4.25 -6.37
CA VAL A 47 -5.67 -4.35 -6.34
C VAL A 47 -6.32 -3.07 -6.85
N THR A 48 -5.81 -1.89 -6.46
CA THR A 48 -6.38 -0.61 -6.89
C THR A 48 -6.14 -0.30 -8.36
N ILE A 49 -5.02 -0.75 -8.94
CA ILE A 49 -4.82 -0.69 -10.40
C ILE A 49 -5.88 -1.53 -11.12
N VAL A 50 -6.12 -2.77 -10.68
CA VAL A 50 -7.16 -3.63 -11.28
C VAL A 50 -8.54 -3.02 -11.10
N ALA A 51 -8.86 -2.52 -9.91
CA ALA A 51 -10.13 -1.89 -9.62
C ALA A 51 -10.35 -0.62 -10.47
N ALA A 52 -9.31 0.19 -10.68
CA ALA A 52 -9.36 1.38 -11.53
C ALA A 52 -9.60 1.02 -13.00
N VAL A 53 -8.94 -0.05 -13.50
CA VAL A 53 -9.20 -0.57 -14.86
C VAL A 53 -10.64 -1.08 -14.98
N VAL A 54 -11.16 -1.79 -13.98
CA VAL A 54 -12.55 -2.26 -13.98
C VAL A 54 -13.55 -1.09 -13.95
N ALA A 55 -13.29 -0.08 -13.12
CA ALA A 55 -14.10 1.14 -13.06
C ALA A 55 -14.18 1.82 -14.44
N LEU A 56 -13.03 2.01 -15.08
CA LEU A 56 -12.92 2.64 -16.38
C LEU A 56 -13.62 1.81 -17.48
N VAL A 57 -13.39 0.49 -17.53
CA VAL A 57 -13.92 -0.36 -18.60
C VAL A 57 -15.40 -0.66 -18.46
N ARG A 58 -15.92 -0.79 -17.23
CA ARG A 58 -17.32 -1.21 -16.99
C ARG A 58 -18.27 -0.06 -16.75
N PHE A 59 -17.78 1.04 -16.20
CA PHE A 59 -18.61 2.15 -15.74
C PHE A 59 -18.22 3.49 -16.38
N ASP A 60 -17.17 3.52 -17.23
CA ASP A 60 -16.61 4.75 -17.83
C ASP A 60 -16.35 5.84 -16.78
N ALA A 61 -15.92 5.40 -15.60
CA ALA A 61 -15.80 6.23 -14.42
C ALA A 61 -14.47 5.95 -13.70
N GLU A 62 -13.98 6.95 -12.99
CA GLU A 62 -12.81 6.79 -12.12
C GLU A 62 -13.14 5.92 -10.90
N LEU A 63 -12.13 5.28 -10.32
CA LEU A 63 -12.28 4.48 -9.10
C LEU A 63 -12.99 5.26 -7.97
N VAL A 64 -12.65 6.55 -7.84
CA VAL A 64 -13.18 7.46 -6.82
C VAL A 64 -14.68 7.72 -6.99
N ALA A 65 -15.21 7.60 -8.21
CA ALA A 65 -16.62 7.82 -8.49
C ALA A 65 -17.51 6.61 -8.14
N ILE A 66 -16.93 5.48 -7.73
CA ILE A 66 -17.66 4.25 -7.42
C ILE A 66 -17.53 3.97 -5.92
N ASP A 67 -18.54 4.34 -5.12
CA ASP A 67 -18.49 4.30 -3.65
C ASP A 67 -17.99 2.96 -3.07
N PRO A 68 -18.46 1.78 -3.51
CA PRO A 68 -17.96 0.52 -2.96
C PRO A 68 -16.48 0.26 -3.27
N LEU A 69 -16.00 0.70 -4.44
CA LEU A 69 -14.61 0.52 -4.86
C LEU A 69 -13.71 1.53 -4.15
N HIS A 70 -14.13 2.79 -4.07
CA HIS A 70 -13.39 3.84 -3.40
C HIS A 70 -13.31 3.58 -1.89
N GLY A 71 -14.45 3.39 -1.23
CA GLY A 71 -14.50 3.12 0.22
C GLY A 71 -13.81 1.79 0.58
N GLY A 72 -13.89 0.78 -0.29
CA GLY A 72 -13.15 -0.47 -0.13
C GLY A 72 -11.63 -0.27 -0.19
N ALA A 73 -11.15 0.56 -1.12
CA ALA A 73 -9.74 0.93 -1.22
C ALA A 73 -9.26 1.68 0.03
N GLU A 74 -10.02 2.67 0.50
CA GLU A 74 -9.68 3.43 1.71
C GLU A 74 -9.65 2.55 2.97
N ALA A 75 -10.64 1.67 3.13
CA ALA A 75 -10.69 0.74 4.25
C ALA A 75 -9.49 -0.23 4.23
N PHE A 76 -9.12 -0.74 3.06
CA PHE A 76 -7.98 -1.65 2.91
C PHE A 76 -6.65 -0.95 3.24
N LEU A 77 -6.46 0.28 2.75
CA LEU A 77 -5.27 1.07 3.04
C LEU A 77 -5.19 1.41 4.53
N THR A 78 -6.32 1.79 5.14
CA THR A 78 -6.42 2.06 6.59
C THR A 78 -6.04 0.83 7.40
N PHE A 79 -6.57 -0.34 7.04
CA PHE A 79 -6.23 -1.60 7.70
C PHE A 79 -4.74 -1.94 7.56
N SER A 80 -4.18 -1.80 6.36
CA SER A 80 -2.76 -2.05 6.09
C SER A 80 -1.86 -1.15 6.96
N ASN A 81 -2.18 0.14 7.02
CA ASN A 81 -1.46 1.12 7.84
C ASN A 81 -1.61 0.84 9.34
N ALA A 82 -2.79 0.39 9.79
CA ALA A 82 -3.00 -0.01 11.18
C ALA A 82 -2.08 -1.17 11.58
N LEU A 83 -1.85 -2.16 10.70
CA LEU A 83 -0.90 -3.24 10.96
C LEU A 83 0.55 -2.76 11.02
N ILE A 84 0.93 -1.79 10.17
CA ILE A 84 2.25 -1.16 10.22
C ILE A 84 2.46 -0.51 11.58
N VAL A 85 1.55 0.36 11.99
CA VAL A 85 1.64 1.09 13.27
C VAL A 85 1.62 0.13 14.45
N ALA A 86 0.70 -0.84 14.48
CA ALA A 86 0.63 -1.85 15.53
C ALA A 86 1.92 -2.68 15.61
N GLY A 87 2.54 -2.99 14.47
CA GLY A 87 3.82 -3.65 14.42
C GLY A 87 4.93 -2.78 14.99
N LEU A 88 5.05 -1.53 14.57
CA LEU A 88 6.07 -0.61 15.06
C LEU A 88 5.94 -0.34 16.56
N LEU A 89 4.72 -0.17 17.08
CA LEU A 89 4.47 0.02 18.51
C LEU A 89 4.86 -1.19 19.37
N ARG A 90 4.84 -2.41 18.80
CA ARG A 90 5.29 -3.62 19.49
C ARG A 90 6.81 -3.83 19.46
N VAL A 91 7.55 -3.04 18.68
CA VAL A 91 9.02 -3.12 18.62
C VAL A 91 9.66 -2.64 19.94
N ASP A 92 8.97 -1.80 20.71
CA ASP A 92 9.45 -1.29 22.00
C ASP A 92 8.37 -1.31 23.08
N VAL A 93 8.32 -2.38 23.87
CA VAL A 93 8.00 -2.24 25.29
C VAL A 93 9.11 -2.92 26.07
N PRO A 94 10.15 -2.18 26.49
CA PRO A 94 11.05 -2.64 27.53
C PRO A 94 10.18 -2.96 28.75
N LYS A 95 10.15 -4.22 29.17
CA LYS A 95 9.57 -4.61 30.46
C LYS A 95 10.43 -3.91 31.53
N ARG A 96 9.93 -2.79 32.06
CA ARG A 96 10.41 -2.27 33.35
C ARG A 96 9.96 -3.21 34.46
#